data_AF-A0AAJ2NL50-F1
#
_entry.id   AF-A0AAJ2NL50-F1
#
_cell.length_a   1.000
_cell.length_b   1.000
_cell.length_c   1.000
_cell.angle_alpha   90.00
_cell.angle_beta   90.00
_cell.angle_gamma   90.00
#
_symmetry.space_group_name_H-M   'P 1'
#
loop_
_entity.id
_entity.type
_entity.pdbx_description
1 polymer ?
#
loop_
_entity_poly.entity_id
_entity_poly.type
_entity_poly.pdbx_seq_one_letter_code
_entity_poly.pdbx_strand_id
1 'polypeptide(L)'
;MAVISMKQLLEAGVHFGHQTRRWNPKMDRYIFTERNGIYIIDLQKTVKKVEQAYNFVRDLAADGGKILFVGTKKQAQDSVKEEAERCGMYYINQRWLGGTLTNFETIQKRITRLKNLEKMQEDGTFDVLPKKEVILLKKEMDRLEKFLGGIKDMQGIPDALFVIDPRKERIAIAEAHKLNIPIVAIVDTNCDPDEIDYVIPGNDDAIRAVKLLTGKMADAVIEATSGEEEEVVAEETTTA
;
A
#
# COMPACT_ATOMS: atom_id res chain seq x y z
N MET A 1 19.07 -11.97 8.07
CA MET A 1 18.22 -12.41 9.21
C MET A 1 16.83 -12.67 8.64
N ALA A 2 16.09 -13.68 9.11
CA ALA A 2 14.73 -13.90 8.61
C ALA A 2 13.83 -12.71 8.97
N VAL A 3 13.28 -12.04 7.95
CA VAL A 3 12.49 -10.80 8.08
C VAL A 3 11.30 -10.97 9.04
N ILE A 4 10.65 -12.15 8.99
CA ILE A 4 9.54 -12.52 9.87
C ILE A 4 9.70 -13.97 10.32
N SER A 5 9.45 -14.23 11.60
CA SER A 5 9.39 -15.60 12.12
C SER A 5 8.03 -16.26 11.82
N MET A 6 8.02 -17.57 11.59
CA MET A 6 6.78 -18.32 11.38
C MET A 6 5.82 -18.20 12.57
N LYS A 7 6.35 -18.10 13.79
CA LYS A 7 5.57 -17.89 15.02
C LYS A 7 4.76 -16.59 14.95
N GLN A 8 5.38 -15.49 14.52
CA GLN A 8 4.69 -14.21 14.36
C GLN A 8 3.57 -14.27 13.31
N LEU A 9 3.82 -14.93 12.16
CA LEU A 9 2.79 -15.13 11.13
C LEU A 9 1.60 -15.96 11.65
N LEU A 10 1.88 -16.96 12.47
CA LEU A 10 0.86 -17.80 13.10
C LEU A 10 0.02 -17.00 14.10
N GLU A 11 0.68 -16.25 15.01
CA GLU A 11 0.03 -15.42 16.03
C GLU A 11 -0.79 -14.27 15.43
N ALA A 12 -0.34 -13.69 14.32
CA ALA A 12 -1.07 -12.67 13.59
C ALA A 12 -2.25 -13.22 12.77
N GLY A 13 -2.35 -14.54 12.60
CA GLY A 13 -3.45 -15.17 11.87
C GLY A 13 -3.30 -15.13 10.35
N VAL A 14 -2.08 -15.00 9.82
CA VAL A 14 -1.78 -14.93 8.37
C VAL A 14 -2.14 -16.21 7.63
N HIS A 15 -2.13 -17.35 8.33
CA HIS A 15 -2.38 -18.68 7.79
C HIS A 15 -3.86 -18.96 7.46
N PHE A 16 -4.79 -18.14 7.94
CA PHE A 16 -6.21 -18.33 7.63
C PHE A 16 -6.53 -17.75 6.25
N GLY A 17 -7.07 -18.58 5.36
CA GLY A 17 -7.65 -18.11 4.11
C GLY A 17 -9.18 -18.01 4.18
N HIS A 18 -9.81 -18.05 3.01
CA HIS A 18 -11.26 -18.01 2.87
C HIS A 18 -11.90 -19.41 2.88
N GLN A 19 -13.24 -19.41 2.85
CA GLN A 19 -14.06 -20.63 2.71
C GLN A 19 -13.76 -21.33 1.38
N THR A 20 -13.81 -22.67 1.38
CA THR A 20 -13.50 -23.50 0.20
C THR A 20 -14.27 -23.14 -1.06
N ARG A 21 -15.54 -22.73 -0.91
CA ARG A 21 -16.39 -22.28 -2.03
C ARG A 21 -15.96 -20.98 -2.71
N ARG A 22 -15.04 -20.19 -2.12
CA ARG A 22 -14.62 -18.87 -2.62
C ARG A 22 -13.20 -18.86 -3.20
N TRP A 23 -12.55 -20.01 -3.25
CA TRP A 23 -11.15 -20.09 -3.64
C TRP A 23 -10.92 -19.96 -5.15
N ASN A 24 -9.70 -19.56 -5.51
CA ASN A 24 -9.18 -19.60 -6.86
C ASN A 24 -8.28 -20.84 -7.01
N PRO A 25 -8.52 -21.73 -7.99
CA PRO A 25 -7.70 -22.93 -8.22
C PRO A 25 -6.21 -22.66 -8.40
N LYS A 26 -5.82 -21.48 -8.91
CA LYS A 26 -4.41 -21.10 -9.08
C LYS A 26 -3.68 -20.88 -7.76
N MET A 27 -4.42 -20.67 -6.66
CA MET A 27 -3.86 -20.55 -5.32
C MET A 27 -3.50 -21.91 -4.69
N ASP A 28 -3.83 -23.04 -5.32
CA ASP A 28 -3.53 -24.39 -4.83
C ASP A 28 -2.05 -24.55 -4.41
N ARG A 29 -1.13 -24.00 -5.21
CA ARG A 29 0.31 -24.01 -4.93
C ARG A 29 0.71 -23.31 -3.61
N TYR A 30 -0.14 -22.45 -3.04
CA TYR A 30 0.10 -21.74 -1.79
C TYR A 30 -0.78 -22.23 -0.64
N ILE A 31 -1.71 -23.14 -0.90
CA ILE A 31 -2.58 -23.74 0.11
C ILE A 31 -1.89 -24.97 0.70
N PHE A 32 -1.94 -25.11 2.02
CA PHE A 32 -1.40 -26.26 2.74
C PHE A 32 -2.44 -27.36 2.92
N THR A 33 -3.60 -27.02 3.48
CA THR A 33 -4.68 -27.96 3.75
C THR A 33 -6.01 -27.23 3.97
N GLU A 34 -7.10 -27.97 4.10
CA GLU A 34 -8.40 -27.46 4.50
C GLU A 34 -8.72 -27.92 5.94
N ARG A 35 -9.25 -27.03 6.77
CA ARG A 35 -9.79 -27.39 8.09
C ARG A 35 -11.11 -26.67 8.33
N ASN A 36 -12.15 -27.41 8.68
CA ASN A 36 -13.48 -26.88 8.97
C ASN A 36 -14.05 -25.98 7.86
N GLY A 37 -13.81 -26.32 6.58
CA GLY A 37 -14.30 -25.54 5.44
C GLY A 37 -13.52 -24.26 5.15
N ILE A 38 -12.38 -24.03 5.82
CA ILE A 38 -11.47 -22.89 5.59
C ILE A 38 -10.14 -23.43 5.07
N TYR A 39 -9.62 -22.81 4.01
CA TYR A 39 -8.28 -23.13 3.53
C TYR A 39 -7.21 -22.52 4.44
N ILE A 40 -6.17 -23.31 4.70
CA ILE A 40 -4.99 -22.89 5.45
C ILE A 40 -3.86 -22.62 4.46
N ILE A 41 -3.29 -21.43 4.52
CA ILE A 41 -2.17 -20.99 3.68
C ILE A 41 -0.86 -21.57 4.22
N ASP A 42 0.01 -22.01 3.32
CA ASP A 42 1.32 -22.56 3.64
C ASP A 42 2.31 -21.47 4.09
N LEU A 43 2.51 -21.35 5.41
CA LEU A 43 3.41 -20.35 5.99
C LEU A 43 4.88 -20.54 5.59
N GLN A 44 5.33 -21.75 5.23
CA GLN A 44 6.71 -21.93 4.76
C GLN A 44 6.92 -21.22 3.43
N LYS A 45 5.93 -21.30 2.54
CA LYS A 45 5.93 -20.56 1.28
C LYS A 45 5.77 -19.07 1.53
N THR A 46 4.89 -18.66 2.45
CA THR A 46 4.72 -17.25 2.83
C THR A 46 6.03 -16.64 3.30
N VAL A 47 6.80 -17.27 4.18
CA VAL A 47 8.08 -16.72 4.67
C VAL A 47 9.04 -16.43 3.52
N LYS A 48 9.23 -17.39 2.60
CA LYS A 48 10.10 -17.22 1.43
C LYS A 48 9.62 -16.11 0.51
N LYS A 49 8.29 -16.01 0.33
CA LYS A 49 7.66 -15.01 -0.53
C LYS A 49 7.70 -13.60 0.05
N VAL A 50 7.51 -13.47 1.36
CA VAL A 50 7.73 -12.22 2.09
C VAL A 50 9.17 -11.77 1.96
N GLU A 51 10.15 -12.67 2.08
CA GLU A 51 11.56 -12.32 1.93
C GLU A 51 11.89 -11.82 0.50
N GLN A 52 11.32 -12.47 -0.53
CA GLN A 52 11.45 -12.00 -1.91
C GLN A 52 10.85 -10.60 -2.11
N ALA A 53 9.63 -10.37 -1.61
CA ALA A 53 8.98 -9.07 -1.69
C ALA A 53 9.73 -7.99 -0.88
N TYR A 54 10.22 -8.35 0.30
CA TYR A 54 10.97 -7.46 1.18
C TYR A 54 12.26 -6.98 0.51
N ASN A 55 13.04 -7.89 -0.07
CA ASN A 55 14.27 -7.52 -0.77
C ASN A 55 13.97 -6.61 -1.97
N PHE A 56 12.96 -6.92 -2.77
CA PHE A 56 12.55 -6.05 -3.90
C PHE A 56 12.16 -4.64 -3.44
N VAL A 57 11.34 -4.54 -2.38
CA VAL A 57 10.91 -3.24 -1.81
C VAL A 57 12.09 -2.46 -1.27
N ARG A 58 13.01 -3.12 -0.55
CA ARG A 58 14.23 -2.49 -0.02
C ARG A 58 15.11 -1.98 -1.16
N ASP A 59 15.40 -2.82 -2.16
CA ASP A 59 16.29 -2.45 -3.27
C ASP A 59 15.69 -1.29 -4.08
N LEU A 60 14.37 -1.32 -4.34
CA LEU A 60 13.68 -0.22 -5.02
C LEU A 60 13.71 1.09 -4.21
N ALA A 61 13.56 1.01 -2.89
CA ALA A 61 13.64 2.17 -2.01
C ALA A 61 15.06 2.74 -1.94
N ALA A 62 16.09 1.89 -1.95
CA ALA A 62 17.49 2.30 -2.00
C ALA A 62 17.84 3.02 -3.32
N ASP A 63 17.18 2.66 -4.43
CA ASP A 63 17.31 3.39 -5.69
C ASP A 63 16.52 4.72 -5.71
N GLY A 64 15.91 5.13 -4.59
CA GLY A 64 15.08 6.32 -4.47
C GLY A 64 13.65 6.17 -5.03
N GLY A 65 13.25 4.95 -5.41
CA GLY A 65 11.95 4.64 -5.98
C GLY A 65 10.78 4.92 -5.04
N LYS A 66 9.64 5.31 -5.59
CA LYS A 66 8.42 5.64 -4.83
C LYS A 66 7.43 4.49 -4.87
N ILE A 67 7.01 4.06 -3.68
CA ILE A 67 6.06 2.95 -3.50
C ILE A 67 4.70 3.53 -3.08
N LEU A 68 3.64 3.08 -3.75
CA LEU A 68 2.27 3.46 -3.38
C LEU A 68 1.58 2.31 -2.65
N PHE A 69 1.24 2.54 -1.38
CA PHE A 69 0.52 1.58 -0.55
C PHE A 69 -1.00 1.69 -0.80
N VAL A 70 -1.65 0.59 -1.15
CA VAL A 70 -3.06 0.56 -1.54
C VAL A 70 -3.80 -0.47 -0.70
N GLY A 71 -4.83 -0.02 0.03
CA GLY A 71 -5.75 -0.91 0.73
C GLY A 71 -7.03 -0.21 1.12
N THR A 72 -8.12 -0.48 0.40
CA THR A 72 -9.42 0.16 0.62
C THR A 72 -10.31 -0.61 1.59
N LYS A 73 -9.93 -1.85 1.90
CA LYS A 73 -10.62 -2.74 2.83
C LYS A 73 -10.58 -2.16 4.24
N LYS A 74 -11.70 -2.23 4.97
CA LYS A 74 -11.83 -1.64 6.33
C LYS A 74 -10.70 -2.05 7.27
N GLN A 75 -10.28 -3.30 7.18
CA GLN A 75 -9.23 -3.89 8.02
C GLN A 75 -7.81 -3.42 7.66
N ALA A 76 -7.65 -2.83 6.46
CA ALA A 76 -6.38 -2.36 5.94
C ALA A 76 -6.23 -0.83 6.00
N GLN A 77 -7.33 -0.07 6.05
CA GLN A 77 -7.29 1.40 5.83
C GLN A 77 -6.35 2.12 6.79
N ASP A 78 -6.43 1.80 8.09
CA ASP A 78 -5.63 2.47 9.12
C ASP A 78 -4.17 2.00 9.06
N SER A 79 -3.94 0.69 8.90
CA SER A 79 -2.59 0.14 8.82
C SER A 79 -1.82 0.64 7.59
N VAL A 80 -2.48 0.75 6.44
CA VAL A 80 -1.87 1.31 5.22
C VAL A 80 -1.47 2.77 5.41
N LYS A 81 -2.35 3.56 6.02
CA LYS A 81 -2.08 4.98 6.27
C LYS A 81 -0.92 5.15 7.27
N GLU A 82 -1.02 4.53 8.44
CA GLU A 82 -0.03 4.64 9.51
C GLU A 82 1.37 4.22 9.03
N GLU A 83 1.47 3.09 8.33
CA GLU A 83 2.76 2.53 7.92
C GLU A 83 3.37 3.28 6.72
N ALA A 84 2.55 3.77 5.79
CA ALA A 84 3.03 4.58 4.67
C ALA A 84 3.52 5.96 5.14
N GLU A 85 2.79 6.61 6.05
CA GLU A 85 3.22 7.85 6.69
C GLU A 85 4.53 7.64 7.48
N ARG A 86 4.67 6.50 8.17
CA ARG A 86 5.88 6.14 8.91
C ARG A 86 7.11 5.99 8.01
N CYS A 87 6.97 5.40 6.82
CA CYS A 87 8.09 5.24 5.88
C CYS A 87 8.23 6.39 4.85
N GLY A 88 7.44 7.46 4.98
CA GLY A 88 7.50 8.60 4.07
C GLY A 88 7.02 8.31 2.64
N MET A 89 6.23 7.25 2.45
CA MET A 89 5.69 6.84 1.16
C MET A 89 4.21 7.21 1.02
N TYR A 90 3.70 7.09 -0.21
CA TYR A 90 2.34 7.48 -0.56
C TYR A 90 1.34 6.37 -0.25
N TYR A 91 0.07 6.74 -0.04
CA TYR A 91 -0.98 5.76 0.23
C TYR A 91 -2.35 6.10 -0.35
N ILE A 92 -3.17 5.07 -0.56
CA ILE A 92 -4.60 5.15 -0.84
C ILE A 92 -5.32 4.14 0.06
N ASN A 93 -6.00 4.66 1.08
CA ASN A 93 -6.71 3.84 2.07
C ASN A 93 -8.24 3.88 1.97
N GLN A 94 -8.80 4.81 1.18
CA GLN A 94 -10.26 4.97 1.09
C GLN A 94 -10.86 4.29 -0.14
N ARG A 95 -10.64 4.84 -1.33
CA ARG A 95 -11.18 4.31 -2.57
C ARG A 95 -10.22 4.63 -3.71
N TRP A 96 -9.91 3.64 -4.52
CA TRP A 96 -9.22 3.84 -5.78
C TRP A 96 -10.10 4.63 -6.77
N LEU A 97 -9.61 5.78 -7.23
CA LEU A 97 -10.25 6.53 -8.30
C LEU A 97 -9.74 5.97 -9.64
N GLY A 98 -10.63 5.50 -10.50
CA GLY A 98 -10.21 5.03 -11.83
C GLY A 98 -9.51 6.15 -12.60
N GLY A 99 -8.36 5.83 -13.21
CA GLY A 99 -7.48 6.81 -13.84
C GLY A 99 -6.44 7.40 -12.89
N THR A 100 -6.25 6.85 -11.69
CA THR A 100 -5.23 7.34 -10.74
C THR A 100 -3.83 7.28 -11.35
N LEU A 101 -3.50 6.20 -12.04
CA LEU A 101 -2.19 6.05 -12.69
C LEU A 101 -2.29 6.38 -14.19
N THR A 102 -3.33 5.87 -14.85
CA THR A 102 -3.48 5.98 -16.31
C THR A 102 -3.91 7.36 -16.81
N ASN A 103 -4.49 8.20 -15.94
CA ASN A 103 -4.86 9.58 -16.25
C ASN A 103 -4.39 10.52 -15.11
N PHE A 104 -3.10 10.40 -14.78
CA PHE A 104 -2.50 11.12 -13.66
C PHE A 104 -2.62 12.65 -13.80
N GLU A 105 -2.59 13.20 -15.01
CA GLU A 105 -2.76 14.64 -15.26
C GLU A 105 -4.10 15.17 -14.71
N THR A 106 -5.19 14.39 -14.86
CA THR A 106 -6.51 14.78 -14.33
C THR A 106 -6.54 14.71 -12.81
N ILE A 107 -5.80 13.78 -12.22
CA ILE A 107 -5.69 13.62 -10.77
C ILE A 107 -4.84 14.75 -10.18
N GLN A 108 -3.73 15.11 -10.83
CA GLN A 108 -2.91 16.26 -10.47
C GLN A 108 -3.72 17.57 -10.49
N LYS A 109 -4.63 17.77 -11.45
CA LYS A 109 -5.56 18.92 -11.45
C LYS A 109 -6.44 18.95 -10.20
N ARG A 110 -6.90 17.79 -9.71
CA ARG A 110 -7.68 17.69 -8.47
C ARG A 110 -6.84 17.90 -7.22
N ILE A 111 -5.60 17.43 -7.21
CA ILE A 111 -4.63 17.69 -6.13
C ILE A 111 -4.31 19.19 -6.07
N THR A 112 -4.13 19.84 -7.22
CA THR A 112 -3.93 21.30 -7.31
C THR A 112 -5.15 22.05 -6.78
N ARG A 113 -6.37 21.58 -7.09
CA ARG A 113 -7.60 22.12 -6.51
C ARG A 113 -7.64 21.99 -4.99
N LEU A 114 -7.23 20.85 -4.44
CA LEU A 114 -7.11 20.65 -2.99
C LEU A 114 -6.12 21.66 -2.37
N LYS A 115 -4.90 21.77 -2.92
CA LYS A 115 -3.89 22.74 -2.45
C LYS A 115 -4.38 24.19 -2.51
N ASN A 116 -5.17 24.54 -3.54
CA ASN A 116 -5.80 25.86 -3.62
C ASN A 116 -6.86 26.08 -2.53
N LEU A 117 -7.68 25.07 -2.22
CA LEU A 117 -8.68 25.17 -1.15
C LEU A 117 -8.04 25.33 0.23
N GLU A 118 -6.95 24.62 0.49
CA GLU A 118 -6.17 24.77 1.73
C GLU A 118 -5.57 26.17 1.83
N LYS A 119 -4.98 26.68 0.74
CA LYS A 119 -4.45 28.04 0.70
C LYS A 119 -5.51 29.10 0.97
N MET A 120 -6.71 28.94 0.38
CA MET A 120 -7.87 29.83 0.63
C MET A 120 -8.39 29.75 2.08
N GLN A 121 -8.13 28.64 2.76
CA GLN A 121 -8.48 28.50 4.17
C GLN A 121 -7.42 29.18 5.05
N GLU A 122 -6.13 29.03 4.72
CA GLU A 122 -5.00 29.62 5.44
C GLU A 122 -4.92 31.14 5.30
N ASP A 123 -5.25 31.68 4.13
CA ASP A 123 -5.21 33.11 3.85
C ASP A 123 -6.44 33.89 4.37
N GLY A 124 -7.40 33.20 4.99
CA GLY A 124 -8.61 33.80 5.57
C GLY A 124 -9.69 34.16 4.54
N THR A 125 -9.56 33.75 3.27
CA THR A 125 -10.58 34.01 2.23
C THR A 125 -11.95 33.45 2.63
N PHE A 126 -11.99 32.34 3.37
CA PHE A 126 -13.22 31.74 3.85
C PHE A 126 -14.02 32.64 4.79
N ASP A 127 -13.38 33.56 5.52
CA ASP A 127 -14.07 34.43 6.48
C ASP A 127 -14.83 35.57 5.78
N VAL A 128 -14.45 35.90 4.55
CA VAL A 128 -15.07 36.96 3.73
C VAL A 128 -16.28 36.42 2.94
N LEU A 129 -16.36 35.09 2.75
CA LEU A 129 -17.40 34.45 1.95
C LEU A 129 -18.69 34.20 2.74
N PRO A 130 -19.85 34.12 2.06
CA PRO A 130 -21.09 33.70 2.67
C PRO A 130 -20.96 32.31 3.30
N LYS A 131 -21.50 32.13 4.53
CA LYS A 131 -21.44 30.85 5.27
C LYS A 131 -21.89 29.63 4.46
N LYS A 132 -22.87 29.80 3.55
CA LYS A 132 -23.34 28.72 2.68
C LYS A 132 -22.26 28.25 1.70
N GLU A 133 -21.50 29.18 1.12
CA GLU A 133 -20.40 28.87 0.20
C GLU A 133 -19.23 28.22 0.94
N VAL A 134 -18.89 28.74 2.13
CA VAL A 134 -17.85 28.16 2.99
C VAL A 134 -18.14 26.69 3.31
N ILE A 135 -19.41 26.35 3.62
CA ILE A 135 -19.81 24.96 3.89
C ILE A 135 -19.59 24.08 2.65
N LEU A 136 -19.90 24.57 1.45
CA LEU A 136 -19.70 23.83 0.21
C LEU A 136 -18.22 23.62 -0.09
N LEU A 137 -17.39 24.65 0.08
CA LEU A 137 -15.95 24.59 -0.11
C LEU A 137 -15.28 23.65 0.89
N LYS A 138 -15.67 23.71 2.17
CA LYS A 138 -15.19 22.76 3.19
C LYS A 138 -15.57 21.33 2.85
N LYS A 139 -16.81 21.09 2.41
CA LYS A 139 -17.26 19.76 1.99
C LYS A 139 -16.51 19.25 0.75
N GLU A 140 -16.16 20.13 -0.18
CA GLU A 140 -15.31 19.80 -1.33
C GLU A 140 -13.90 19.42 -0.88
N MET A 141 -13.30 20.24 -0.01
CA MET A 141 -11.97 20.03 0.57
C MET A 141 -11.89 18.72 1.36
N ASP A 142 -12.80 18.48 2.32
CA ASP A 142 -12.86 17.25 3.11
C ASP A 142 -12.98 16.01 2.22
N ARG A 143 -13.75 16.12 1.13
CA ARG A 143 -13.90 15.03 0.16
C ARG A 143 -12.61 14.79 -0.60
N LEU A 144 -11.94 15.83 -1.08
CA LEU A 144 -10.69 15.71 -1.82
C LEU A 144 -9.59 15.16 -0.90
N GLU A 145 -9.45 15.71 0.30
CA GLU A 145 -8.48 15.27 1.32
C GLU A 145 -8.67 13.79 1.66
N LYS A 146 -9.92 13.36 1.87
CA LYS A 146 -10.24 11.96 2.16
C LYS A 146 -9.75 10.98 1.08
N PHE A 147 -9.79 11.34 -0.20
CA PHE A 147 -9.43 10.44 -1.30
C PHE A 147 -8.03 10.64 -1.86
N LEU A 148 -7.49 11.86 -1.78
CA LEU A 148 -6.25 12.27 -2.43
C LEU A 148 -5.15 12.65 -1.43
N GLY A 149 -5.43 12.75 -0.13
CA GLY A 149 -4.47 13.19 0.88
C GLY A 149 -3.16 12.39 0.84
N GLY A 150 -3.26 11.05 0.75
CA GLY A 150 -2.08 10.18 0.70
C GLY A 150 -1.27 10.22 -0.60
N ILE A 151 -1.75 10.89 -1.65
CA ILE A 151 -1.02 11.11 -2.91
C ILE A 151 -0.83 12.61 -3.23
N LYS A 152 -1.12 13.49 -2.27
CA LYS A 152 -1.12 14.95 -2.43
C LYS A 152 0.25 15.51 -2.84
N ASP A 153 1.31 14.89 -2.35
CA ASP A 153 2.69 15.31 -2.60
C ASP A 153 3.42 14.41 -3.59
N MET A 154 2.67 13.55 -4.27
CA MET A 154 3.18 12.70 -5.34
C MET A 154 3.38 13.53 -6.62
N GLN A 155 4.62 13.68 -7.06
CA GLN A 155 4.96 14.48 -8.25
C GLN A 155 4.87 13.67 -9.55
N GLY A 156 5.05 12.35 -9.48
CA GLY A 156 5.04 11.43 -10.61
C GLY A 156 4.19 10.19 -10.34
N ILE A 157 4.27 9.23 -11.25
CA ILE A 157 3.67 7.91 -11.07
C ILE A 157 4.60 7.08 -10.16
N PRO A 158 4.10 6.24 -9.25
CA PRO A 158 4.95 5.37 -8.43
C PRO A 158 5.68 4.31 -9.26
N ASP A 159 6.84 3.89 -8.76
CA ASP A 159 7.69 2.86 -9.37
C ASP A 159 7.24 1.44 -9.00
N ALA A 160 6.52 1.29 -7.88
CA ALA A 160 5.86 0.03 -7.52
C ALA A 160 4.57 0.27 -6.72
N LEU A 161 3.67 -0.73 -6.76
CA LEU A 161 2.50 -0.78 -5.89
C LEU A 161 2.65 -1.85 -4.82
N PHE A 162 2.27 -1.51 -3.59
CA PHE A 162 1.97 -2.50 -2.55
C PHE A 162 0.46 -2.58 -2.33
N VAL A 163 -0.17 -3.70 -2.68
CA VAL A 163 -1.63 -3.85 -2.71
C VAL A 163 -2.11 -4.89 -1.69
N ILE A 164 -3.17 -4.56 -0.96
CA ILE A 164 -3.87 -5.49 -0.07
C ILE A 164 -5.19 -5.89 -0.74
N ASP A 165 -5.44 -7.19 -0.88
CA ASP A 165 -6.62 -7.75 -1.55
C ASP A 165 -6.73 -7.34 -3.03
N PRO A 166 -5.97 -8.00 -3.94
CA PRO A 166 -6.06 -7.80 -5.38
C PRO A 166 -7.47 -7.84 -5.95
N ARG A 167 -8.32 -8.71 -5.39
CA ARG A 167 -9.68 -8.89 -5.87
C ARG A 167 -10.53 -7.65 -5.61
N LYS A 168 -10.35 -7.00 -4.46
CA LYS A 168 -10.99 -5.72 -4.17
C LYS A 168 -10.40 -4.62 -5.06
N GLU A 169 -9.07 -4.63 -5.21
CA GLU A 169 -8.27 -3.55 -5.81
C GLU A 169 -7.96 -3.75 -7.30
N ARG A 170 -8.80 -4.53 -8.00
CA ARG A 170 -8.65 -4.91 -9.41
C ARG A 170 -8.39 -3.74 -10.38
N ILE A 171 -8.92 -2.55 -10.08
CA ILE A 171 -8.75 -1.36 -10.94
C ILE A 171 -7.32 -0.86 -10.82
N ALA A 172 -6.75 -0.84 -9.61
CA ALA A 172 -5.36 -0.46 -9.39
C ALA A 172 -4.41 -1.41 -10.13
N ILE A 173 -4.67 -2.72 -10.02
CA ILE A 173 -3.89 -3.76 -10.70
C ILE A 173 -3.97 -3.63 -12.22
N ALA A 174 -5.17 -3.45 -12.77
CA ALA A 174 -5.35 -3.28 -14.21
C ALA A 174 -4.68 -2.01 -14.75
N GLU A 175 -4.64 -0.93 -13.96
CA GLU A 175 -3.91 0.29 -14.31
C GLU A 175 -2.39 0.11 -14.23
N ALA A 176 -1.89 -0.56 -13.19
CA ALA A 176 -0.48 -0.87 -13.02
C ALA A 176 0.07 -1.74 -14.15
N HIS A 177 -0.64 -2.80 -14.53
CA HIS A 177 -0.26 -3.64 -15.67
C HIS A 177 -0.16 -2.86 -16.98
N LYS A 178 -1.09 -1.94 -17.24
CA LYS A 178 -1.05 -1.12 -18.47
C LYS A 178 0.19 -0.23 -18.55
N LEU A 179 0.74 0.14 -17.40
CA LEU A 179 1.90 1.00 -17.29
C LEU A 179 3.19 0.23 -16.98
N ASN A 180 3.11 -1.11 -16.92
CA ASN A 180 4.21 -2.00 -16.52
C ASN A 180 4.82 -1.66 -15.15
N ILE A 181 3.98 -1.22 -14.21
CA ILE A 181 4.40 -0.95 -12.83
C ILE A 181 4.38 -2.28 -12.06
N PRO A 182 5.49 -2.71 -11.45
CA PRO A 182 5.54 -3.93 -10.67
C PRO A 182 4.62 -3.89 -9.45
N ILE A 183 3.99 -5.03 -9.16
CA ILE A 183 2.99 -5.17 -8.11
C ILE A 183 3.47 -6.17 -7.06
N VAL A 184 3.55 -5.69 -5.82
CA VAL A 184 3.69 -6.50 -4.61
C VAL A 184 2.32 -6.59 -3.95
N ALA A 185 1.82 -7.78 -3.62
CA ALA A 185 0.50 -7.88 -2.99
C ALA A 185 0.34 -8.99 -1.97
N ILE A 186 -0.50 -8.73 -0.96
CA ILE A 186 -1.04 -9.76 -0.08
C ILE A 186 -2.17 -10.47 -0.79
N VAL A 187 -1.99 -11.76 -1.05
CA VAL A 187 -2.91 -12.58 -1.85
C VAL A 187 -3.51 -13.67 -0.96
N ASP A 188 -4.81 -13.59 -0.73
CA ASP A 188 -5.58 -14.66 -0.10
C ASP A 188 -6.01 -15.70 -1.15
N THR A 189 -6.47 -16.84 -0.69
CA THR A 189 -7.02 -17.99 -1.42
C THR A 189 -8.06 -17.67 -2.49
N ASN A 190 -8.71 -16.50 -2.45
CA ASN A 190 -9.76 -16.08 -3.38
C ASN A 190 -9.27 -15.19 -4.55
N CYS A 191 -7.98 -14.85 -4.57
CA CYS A 191 -7.34 -13.97 -5.54
C CYS A 191 -6.57 -14.76 -6.61
N ASP A 192 -6.30 -14.15 -7.77
CA ASP A 192 -5.44 -14.74 -8.80
C ASP A 192 -3.98 -14.33 -8.55
N PRO A 193 -3.08 -15.30 -8.24
CA PRO A 193 -1.67 -14.98 -8.00
C PRO A 193 -0.88 -14.67 -9.27
N ASP A 194 -1.40 -14.91 -10.47
CA ASP A 194 -0.67 -14.67 -11.73
C ASP A 194 -0.71 -13.19 -12.16
N GLU A 195 -1.63 -12.39 -11.59
CA GLU A 195 -1.72 -10.93 -11.82
C GLU A 195 -0.69 -10.14 -10.98
N ILE A 196 0.12 -10.82 -10.16
CA ILE A 196 1.01 -10.17 -9.18
C ILE A 196 2.44 -10.65 -9.38
N ASP A 197 3.38 -9.72 -9.49
CA ASP A 197 4.81 -10.01 -9.69
C ASP A 197 5.43 -10.60 -8.41
N TYR A 198 5.17 -9.97 -7.27
CA TYR A 198 5.66 -10.38 -5.96
C TYR A 198 4.50 -10.75 -5.03
N VAL A 199 4.06 -12.00 -5.15
CA VAL A 199 2.96 -12.58 -4.37
C VAL A 199 3.39 -12.80 -2.92
N ILE A 200 2.63 -12.29 -1.95
CA ILE A 200 2.72 -12.62 -0.53
C ILE A 200 1.46 -13.41 -0.12
N PRO A 201 1.52 -14.75 -0.04
CA PRO A 201 0.36 -15.53 0.37
C PRO A 201 0.01 -15.26 1.83
N GLY A 202 -1.20 -14.75 2.10
CA GLY A 202 -1.59 -14.42 3.47
C GLY A 202 -3.02 -13.91 3.59
N ASN A 203 -3.48 -13.88 4.84
CA ASN A 203 -4.79 -13.37 5.22
C ASN A 203 -4.91 -11.85 5.03
N ASP A 204 -5.90 -11.41 4.26
CA ASP A 204 -6.21 -10.00 4.02
C ASP A 204 -7.41 -9.48 4.84
N ASP A 205 -8.12 -10.35 5.57
CA ASP A 205 -9.29 -10.05 6.39
C ASP A 205 -8.94 -9.70 7.85
N ALA A 206 -7.81 -10.21 8.35
CA ALA A 206 -7.38 -9.99 9.73
C ALA A 206 -6.51 -8.73 9.87
N ILE A 207 -6.95 -7.79 10.72
CA ILE A 207 -6.23 -6.53 11.00
C ILE A 207 -4.78 -6.81 11.45
N ARG A 208 -4.56 -7.83 12.31
CA ARG A 208 -3.22 -8.17 12.80
C ARG A 208 -2.31 -8.70 11.69
N ALA A 209 -2.84 -9.52 10.78
CA ALA A 209 -2.10 -10.05 9.64
C ALA A 209 -1.71 -8.92 8.69
N VAL A 210 -2.66 -8.06 8.34
CA VAL A 210 -2.44 -6.90 7.46
C VAL A 210 -1.43 -5.93 8.08
N LYS A 211 -1.59 -5.57 9.35
CA LYS A 211 -0.66 -4.67 10.04
C LYS A 211 0.76 -5.25 10.11
N LEU A 212 0.90 -6.54 10.40
CA LEU A 212 2.21 -7.20 10.44
C LEU A 212 2.90 -7.16 9.07
N LEU A 213 2.20 -7.55 8.01
CA LEU A 213 2.79 -7.62 6.66
C LEU A 213 3.07 -6.22 6.10
N THR A 214 2.13 -5.29 6.26
CA THR A 214 2.31 -3.89 5.82
C THR A 214 3.45 -3.22 6.57
N GLY A 215 3.50 -3.38 7.89
CA GLY A 215 4.59 -2.81 8.71
C GLY A 215 5.96 -3.37 8.33
N LYS A 216 6.03 -4.65 7.93
CA LYS A 216 7.28 -5.25 7.45
C LYS A 216 7.71 -4.73 6.09
N MET A 217 6.79 -4.39 5.20
CA MET A 217 7.13 -3.70 3.95
C MET A 217 7.56 -2.25 4.20
N ALA A 218 6.93 -1.56 5.14
CA ALA A 218 7.36 -0.21 5.55
C ALA A 218 8.74 -0.24 6.23
N ASP A 219 9.04 -1.23 7.06
CA ASP A 219 10.37 -1.45 7.64
C ASP A 219 11.43 -1.60 6.53
N ALA A 220 11.12 -2.33 5.44
CA ALA A 220 12.03 -2.50 4.30
C ALA A 220 12.42 -1.18 3.64
N VAL A 221 11.45 -0.26 3.50
CA VAL A 221 11.67 1.08 2.94
C VAL A 221 12.54 1.93 3.88
N ILE A 222 12.26 1.87 5.19
CA ILE A 222 12.99 2.64 6.19
C ILE A 222 14.44 2.15 6.28
N GLU A 223 14.66 0.84 6.32
CA GLU A 223 16.02 0.26 6.35
C GLU A 223 16.86 0.67 5.14
N ALA A 224 16.25 0.74 3.96
CA ALA A 224 16.93 1.23 2.76
C ALA A 224 17.34 2.72 2.88
N THR A 225 16.41 3.56 3.33
CA THR A 225 16.62 5.01 3.42
C THR A 225 17.61 5.39 4.54
N SER A 226 17.55 4.71 5.68
CA SER A 226 18.48 4.95 6.79
C SER A 226 19.90 4.41 6.53
N GLY A 227 20.04 3.37 5.69
CA GLY A 227 21.35 2.89 5.23
C GLY A 227 22.10 3.95 4.41
N GLU A 228 21.39 4.71 3.58
CA GLU A 228 21.97 5.85 2.86
C GLU A 228 22.42 6.96 3.83
N GLU A 229 21.64 7.28 4.86
CA GLU A 229 22.05 8.30 5.86
C GLU A 229 23.33 7.91 6.61
N GLU A 230 23.53 6.62 6.92
CA GLU A 230 24.76 6.14 7.56
C GLU A 230 25.96 6.11 6.59
N GLU A 231 25.76 5.76 5.32
CA GLU A 231 26.84 5.78 4.30
C GLU A 231 27.27 7.20 3.93
N VAL A 232 26.33 8.15 3.81
CA VAL A 232 26.63 9.56 3.50
C VAL A 232 27.40 10.22 4.65
N VAL A 233 27.03 9.93 5.91
CA VAL A 233 27.77 10.43 7.09
C VAL A 233 29.18 9.81 7.19
N ALA A 234 29.36 8.56 6.75
CA ALA A 234 30.66 7.91 6.72
C ALA A 234 31.60 8.45 5.60
N GLU A 235 31.06 8.82 4.44
CA GLU A 235 31.83 9.49 3.38
C GLU A 235 32.23 10.92 3.74
N GLU A 236 31.34 11.70 4.38
CA GLU A 236 31.66 13.06 4.83
C GLU A 236 32.71 13.10 5.95
N THR A 237 32.76 12.08 6.82
CA THR A 237 33.77 11.97 7.89
C THR A 237 35.12 11.45 7.42
N THR A 238 35.20 10.82 6.24
CA THR A 238 36.47 10.37 5.65
C THR A 238 37.10 11.38 4.68
N THR A 239 36.34 12.39 4.24
CA THR A 239 36.81 13.47 3.36
C THR A 239 37.15 14.78 4.09
N ALA A 240 36.95 14.85 5.41
CA ALA A 240 37.36 15.96 6.29
C ALA A 240 38.66 15.65 7.04
#